data_AF-A0AAV6WIL2-F1
#
_entry.id   AF-A0AAV6WIL2-F1
#
_cell.length_a   1.000
_cell.length_b   1.000
_cell.length_c   1.000
_cell.angle_alpha   90.00
_cell.angle_beta   90.00
_cell.angle_gamma   90.00
#
_symmetry.space_group_name_H-M   'P 1'
#
loop_
_entity.id
_entity.type
_entity.pdbx_description
1 polymer ?
#
loop_
_entity_poly.entity_id
_entity_poly.type
_entity_poly.pdbx_seq_one_letter_code
_entity_poly.pdbx_strand_id
1 'polypeptide(L)'
;MQMCLRLPTTSPLPIKTVISSSNHFSSLKLCSPQNKIGDKQNISRYRLAATSNSTANAGFDDLKSAIQLPGDLRPEIIPKHVALIMDGHGRWAKNRGLPIEHAHYAGVQKLKQLILNCSQFGIKVLTVQDLRFSVIGDKSSLPQSVQSTISSVENSTKTNTGMHFLMALSYGGRYDIIEATKKIASKVEHGILRAEDINESAFEQQLLTNVTEFPNPDLLIRTSGELRVSNFLLWQLAYTEFYFPNKLFPDFEEADLIEALNTFRGRQRNFGGRNK
;
A
#
# COMPACT_ATOMS: atom_id res chain seq x y z
N MET A 1 -6.25 24.90 13.04
CA MET A 1 -6.97 25.43 11.86
C MET A 1 -7.34 24.24 10.98
N GLN A 2 -8.59 23.80 11.09
CA GLN A 2 -9.10 22.51 10.62
C GLN A 2 -9.83 22.73 9.31
N MET A 3 -9.24 22.35 8.18
CA MET A 3 -9.90 22.50 6.87
C MET A 3 -10.75 21.27 6.59
N CYS A 4 -11.99 21.34 7.05
CA CYS A 4 -13.07 20.43 6.72
C CYS A 4 -13.55 20.79 5.29
N LEU A 5 -13.30 19.92 4.30
CA LEU A 5 -13.88 20.06 2.96
C LEU A 5 -15.37 19.71 3.04
N ARG A 6 -16.21 20.73 3.28
CA ARG A 6 -17.65 20.69 3.00
C ARG A 6 -17.84 20.62 1.48
N LEU A 7 -18.45 19.55 0.99
CA LEU A 7 -19.01 19.51 -0.36
C LEU A 7 -20.25 20.41 -0.41
N PRO A 8 -20.42 21.26 -1.44
CA PRO A 8 -21.62 22.07 -1.58
C PRO A 8 -22.81 21.20 -1.99
N THR A 9 -23.89 21.33 -1.24
CA THR A 9 -25.24 20.86 -1.59
C THR A 9 -25.83 21.76 -2.67
N THR A 10 -26.14 21.21 -3.84
CA THR A 10 -27.10 21.82 -4.77
C THR A 10 -28.05 20.75 -5.33
N SER A 11 -29.33 21.06 -5.21
CA SER A 11 -30.54 20.34 -5.62
C SER A 11 -30.63 19.98 -7.12
N PRO A 12 -31.53 19.06 -7.52
CA PRO A 12 -31.45 18.33 -8.78
C PRO A 12 -32.10 19.10 -9.94
N LEU A 13 -31.57 18.91 -11.15
CA LEU A 13 -32.22 19.29 -12.41
C LEU A 13 -32.18 18.11 -13.41
N PRO A 14 -33.13 18.06 -14.36
CA PRO A 14 -33.84 16.82 -14.67
C PRO A 14 -33.17 15.97 -15.75
N ILE A 15 -33.42 14.67 -15.64
CA ILE A 15 -33.15 13.64 -16.66
C ILE A 15 -33.98 13.98 -17.91
N LYS A 16 -33.32 14.36 -19.01
CA LYS A 16 -33.89 14.27 -20.36
C LYS A 16 -33.31 13.05 -21.05
N THR A 17 -34.16 12.05 -21.21
CA THR A 17 -34.02 10.92 -22.11
C THR A 17 -33.88 11.42 -23.55
N VAL A 18 -32.82 11.03 -24.26
CA VAL A 18 -32.79 11.01 -25.73
C VAL A 18 -32.21 9.66 -26.17
N ILE A 19 -33.07 8.88 -26.81
CA ILE A 19 -32.75 7.66 -27.56
C ILE A 19 -32.41 8.09 -28.99
N SER A 20 -31.25 7.70 -29.52
CA SER A 20 -30.96 7.42 -30.96
C SER A 20 -29.46 7.09 -31.09
N SER A 21 -29.09 5.82 -31.26
CA SER A 21 -28.77 5.15 -32.53
C SER A 21 -27.53 5.67 -33.29
N SER A 22 -26.73 4.70 -33.76
CA SER A 22 -25.75 4.71 -34.86
C SER A 22 -24.40 5.44 -34.71
N ASN A 23 -23.35 4.60 -34.63
CA ASN A 23 -22.14 4.56 -35.47
C ASN A 23 -21.69 5.85 -36.18
N HIS A 24 -20.55 6.38 -35.73
CA HIS A 24 -19.40 6.91 -36.50
C HIS A 24 -18.73 8.02 -35.67
N PHE A 25 -17.45 7.87 -35.32
CA PHE A 25 -16.52 9.00 -35.35
C PHE A 25 -15.07 8.51 -35.40
N SER A 26 -14.53 8.66 -36.61
CA SER A 26 -13.13 8.66 -36.98
C SER A 26 -12.41 9.89 -36.39
N SER A 27 -11.11 9.72 -36.14
CA SER A 27 -10.06 10.75 -36.13
C SER A 27 -10.22 11.99 -35.22
N LEU A 28 -9.48 12.00 -34.11
CA LEU A 28 -9.02 13.24 -33.46
C LEU A 28 -7.48 13.31 -33.61
N LYS A 29 -7.03 14.18 -34.52
CA LYS A 29 -5.63 14.60 -34.66
C LYS A 29 -5.29 15.56 -33.52
N LEU A 30 -4.24 15.24 -32.74
CA LEU A 30 -3.61 16.19 -31.82
C LEU A 30 -2.46 16.90 -32.56
N CYS A 31 -2.55 18.23 -32.66
CA CYS A 31 -1.48 19.10 -33.13
C CYS A 31 -0.33 19.13 -32.13
N SER A 32 0.89 18.85 -32.60
CA SER A 32 2.15 19.05 -31.89
C SER A 32 2.72 20.45 -32.19
N PRO A 33 3.24 21.20 -31.20
CA PRO A 33 4.13 22.33 -31.48
C PRO A 33 5.57 21.84 -31.71
N GLN A 34 6.14 22.18 -32.87
CA GLN A 34 7.57 22.05 -33.19
C GLN A 34 8.28 23.42 -33.06
N ASN A 35 9.36 23.49 -32.27
CA ASN A 35 10.71 24.00 -32.62
C ASN A 35 11.54 24.20 -31.32
N LYS A 36 12.68 23.50 -31.10
CA LYS A 36 14.04 23.62 -31.70
C LYS A 36 14.74 24.94 -31.26
N ILE A 37 15.93 25.00 -30.61
CA ILE A 37 17.24 24.31 -30.77
C ILE A 37 18.16 24.59 -29.54
N GLY A 38 19.12 23.68 -29.28
CA GLY A 38 20.35 23.88 -28.49
C GLY A 38 20.37 22.97 -27.26
N ASP A 39 21.07 21.84 -27.18
CA ASP A 39 22.48 21.60 -27.52
C ASP A 39 22.70 20.10 -27.75
N LYS A 40 23.55 19.74 -28.74
CA LYS A 40 23.82 18.35 -29.13
C LYS A 40 25.20 17.95 -28.62
N GLN A 41 25.29 17.23 -27.49
CA GLN A 41 26.26 16.14 -27.27
C GLN A 41 25.73 15.21 -26.15
N ASN A 42 25.95 13.90 -26.28
CA ASN A 42 25.61 12.80 -25.35
C ASN A 42 24.20 12.18 -25.33
N ILE A 43 23.63 11.86 -26.50
CA ILE A 43 22.66 10.76 -26.60
C ILE A 43 23.09 9.81 -27.72
N SER A 44 24.07 8.95 -27.42
CA SER A 44 24.39 7.77 -28.22
C SER A 44 24.69 6.59 -27.32
N ARG A 45 23.64 5.87 -26.91
CA ARG A 45 23.60 4.42 -26.68
C ARG A 45 22.15 4.07 -26.36
N TYR A 46 21.71 2.91 -26.81
CA TYR A 46 20.31 2.45 -26.92
C TYR A 46 19.59 2.84 -28.22
N ARG A 47 20.11 2.29 -29.32
CA ARG A 47 19.34 2.02 -30.55
C ARG A 47 18.74 0.62 -30.38
N LEU A 48 17.44 0.51 -30.13
CA LEU A 48 16.71 -0.76 -30.26
C LEU A 48 16.60 -1.06 -31.76
N ALA A 49 17.37 -2.06 -32.20
CA ALA A 49 17.15 -2.66 -33.52
C ALA A 49 15.89 -3.52 -33.42
N ALA A 50 14.88 -3.15 -34.21
CA ALA A 50 13.75 -4.01 -34.49
C ALA A 50 14.23 -5.17 -35.37
N THR A 51 14.09 -6.39 -34.86
CA THR A 51 14.10 -7.61 -35.68
C THR A 51 12.87 -8.44 -35.34
N SER A 52 12.14 -8.79 -36.39
CA SER A 52 10.93 -9.57 -36.42
C SER A 52 11.12 -11.03 -36.01
N ASN A 53 10.03 -11.59 -35.47
CA ASN A 53 9.62 -13.01 -35.39
C ASN A 53 9.69 -13.73 -34.04
N SER A 54 8.48 -13.92 -33.51
CA SER A 54 7.95 -15.14 -32.88
C SER A 54 8.41 -15.53 -31.46
N THR A 55 7.41 -16.05 -30.74
CA THR A 55 7.43 -16.69 -29.41
C THR A 55 7.33 -15.76 -28.20
N ALA A 56 6.06 -15.56 -27.83
CA ALA A 56 5.64 -15.38 -26.44
C ALA A 56 6.13 -16.57 -25.61
N ASN A 57 6.98 -16.28 -24.61
CA ASN A 57 7.21 -17.02 -23.35
C ASN A 57 8.60 -16.64 -22.80
N ALA A 58 8.79 -15.37 -22.42
CA ALA A 58 9.83 -15.03 -21.45
C ALA A 58 9.17 -15.14 -20.07
N GLY A 59 9.33 -16.30 -19.45
CA GLY A 59 8.66 -16.68 -18.22
C GLY A 59 9.16 -15.86 -17.02
N PHE A 60 8.30 -15.77 -16.02
CA PHE A 60 8.57 -15.25 -14.67
C PHE A 60 9.85 -15.81 -14.02
N ASP A 61 10.41 -16.91 -14.53
CA ASP A 61 11.62 -17.55 -14.04
C ASP A 61 12.92 -16.87 -14.49
N ASP A 62 12.95 -16.16 -15.63
CA ASP A 62 14.13 -15.41 -16.06
C ASP A 62 14.38 -14.14 -15.22
N LEU A 63 13.36 -13.68 -14.47
CA LEU A 63 13.47 -12.55 -13.56
C LEU A 63 14.05 -12.94 -12.18
N LYS A 64 14.05 -14.23 -11.83
CA LYS A 64 14.67 -14.75 -10.59
C LYS A 64 16.20 -14.82 -10.68
N SER A 65 16.75 -15.02 -11.88
CA SER A 65 18.18 -15.24 -12.10
C SER A 65 19.00 -13.94 -12.23
N ALA A 66 18.34 -12.80 -12.43
CA ALA A 66 18.97 -11.50 -12.65
C ALA A 66 19.08 -10.61 -11.40
N ILE A 67 18.54 -11.03 -10.25
CA ILE A 67 18.56 -10.22 -9.01
C ILE A 67 19.41 -10.95 -7.97
N GLN A 68 20.70 -10.64 -7.97
CA GLN A 68 21.57 -10.92 -6.85
C GLN A 68 21.15 -9.99 -5.71
N LEU A 69 20.46 -10.54 -4.71
CA LEU A 69 20.28 -9.89 -3.41
C LEU A 69 21.65 -9.31 -2.97
N PRO A 70 21.75 -8.03 -2.55
CA PRO A 70 22.99 -7.51 -2.00
C PRO A 70 23.51 -8.47 -0.93
N GLY A 71 24.76 -8.92 -1.08
CA GLY A 71 25.29 -10.20 -0.61
C GLY A 71 25.26 -10.54 0.89
N ASP A 72 24.53 -9.79 1.72
CA ASP A 72 24.47 -9.94 3.16
C ASP A 72 23.04 -10.10 3.74
N LEU A 73 22.00 -10.26 2.91
CA LEU A 73 20.63 -10.45 3.40
C LEU A 73 20.43 -11.88 3.95
N ARG A 74 20.72 -12.08 5.25
CA ARG A 74 20.35 -13.31 5.98
C ARG A 74 18.84 -13.33 6.22
N PRO A 75 18.13 -14.43 5.89
CA PRO A 75 16.68 -14.54 6.08
C PRO A 75 16.20 -14.28 7.51
N GLU A 76 17.04 -14.53 8.52
CA GLU A 76 16.69 -14.37 9.94
C GLU A 76 16.55 -12.90 10.40
N ILE A 77 16.99 -11.92 9.60
CA ILE A 77 17.06 -10.50 9.99
C ILE A 77 16.15 -9.61 9.14
N ILE A 78 15.27 -10.23 8.34
CA ILE A 78 14.29 -9.53 7.50
C ILE A 78 12.99 -9.36 8.31
N PRO A 79 12.38 -8.15 8.35
CA PRO A 79 11.08 -7.98 8.99
C PRO A 79 10.06 -8.89 8.30
N LYS A 80 9.30 -9.64 9.11
CA LYS A 80 8.22 -10.48 8.62
C LYS A 80 7.05 -9.62 8.17
N HIS A 81 6.77 -8.53 8.88
CA HIS A 81 5.71 -7.59 8.55
C HIS A 81 6.20 -6.15 8.45
N VAL A 82 6.06 -5.55 7.26
CA VAL A 82 6.30 -4.11 7.01
C VAL A 82 4.97 -3.39 6.82
N ALA A 83 4.74 -2.37 7.66
CA ALA A 83 3.65 -1.42 7.51
C ALA A 83 4.13 -0.14 6.82
N LEU A 84 3.32 0.44 5.94
CA LEU A 84 3.69 1.66 5.19
C LEU A 84 2.57 2.71 5.23
N ILE A 85 2.92 3.93 5.64
CA ILE A 85 2.07 5.11 5.47
C ILE A 85 2.57 5.89 4.24
N MET A 86 1.80 5.83 3.15
CA MET A 86 2.09 6.47 1.87
C MET A 86 1.74 7.97 1.87
N ASP A 87 2.50 8.78 2.59
CA ASP A 87 2.28 10.21 2.75
C ASP A 87 3.06 11.05 1.71
N GLY A 88 2.61 12.28 1.47
CA GLY A 88 3.32 13.26 0.65
C GLY A 88 2.74 13.51 -0.75
N HIS A 89 1.66 12.84 -1.16
CA HIS A 89 1.04 13.02 -2.48
C HIS A 89 0.67 14.48 -2.79
N GLY A 90 0.01 15.17 -1.87
CA GLY A 90 -0.38 16.58 -2.06
C GLY A 90 0.80 17.53 -2.16
N ARG A 91 1.83 17.33 -1.32
CA ARG A 91 3.09 18.07 -1.40
C ARG A 91 3.81 17.81 -2.72
N TRP A 92 3.79 16.57 -3.18
CA TRP A 92 4.45 16.15 -4.42
C TRP A 92 3.83 16.84 -5.64
N ALA A 93 2.50 16.86 -5.72
CA ALA A 93 1.75 17.55 -6.78
C ALA A 93 2.02 19.07 -6.74
N LYS A 94 1.89 19.68 -5.56
CA LYS A 94 2.09 21.12 -5.36
C LYS A 94 3.49 21.56 -5.76
N ASN A 95 4.53 20.83 -5.35
CA ASN A 95 5.92 21.18 -5.65
C ASN A 95 6.25 21.12 -7.15
N ARG A 96 5.42 20.43 -7.94
CA ARG A 96 5.58 20.26 -9.39
C ARG A 96 4.56 21.07 -10.21
N GLY A 97 3.71 21.85 -9.55
CA GLY A 97 2.62 22.57 -10.23
C GLY A 97 1.61 21.65 -10.92
N LEU A 98 1.45 20.40 -10.44
CA LEU A 98 0.60 19.40 -11.05
C LEU A 98 -0.74 19.25 -10.30
N PRO A 99 -1.80 18.82 -11.00
CA PRO A 99 -3.03 18.33 -10.36
C PRO A 99 -2.77 17.10 -9.47
N ILE A 100 -3.59 16.91 -8.43
CA ILE A 100 -3.42 15.84 -7.43
C ILE A 100 -3.53 14.44 -8.03
N GLU A 101 -4.29 14.30 -9.11
CA GLU A 101 -4.51 13.06 -9.85
C GLU A 101 -3.19 12.48 -10.37
N HIS A 102 -2.23 13.34 -10.75
CA HIS A 102 -0.91 12.91 -11.20
C HIS A 102 -0.09 12.30 -10.05
N ALA A 103 -0.22 12.85 -8.83
CA ALA A 103 0.43 12.28 -7.66
C ALA A 103 -0.18 10.91 -7.33
N HIS A 104 -1.50 10.77 -7.42
CA HIS A 104 -2.16 9.47 -7.20
C HIS A 104 -1.71 8.44 -8.24
N TYR A 105 -1.66 8.82 -9.52
CA TYR A 105 -1.16 7.93 -10.57
C TYR A 105 0.29 7.50 -10.32
N ALA A 106 1.17 8.46 -10.02
CA ALA A 106 2.57 8.17 -9.69
C ALA A 106 2.69 7.27 -8.45
N GLY A 107 1.89 7.53 -7.42
CA GLY A 107 1.80 6.71 -6.22
C GLY A 107 1.41 5.26 -6.51
N VAL A 108 0.42 5.03 -7.39
CA VAL A 108 0.02 3.67 -7.81
C VAL A 108 1.17 2.94 -8.52
N GLN A 109 1.92 3.62 -9.40
CA GLN A 109 3.08 3.01 -10.05
C GLN A 109 4.18 2.66 -9.05
N LYS A 110 4.41 3.56 -8.08
CA LYS A 110 5.45 3.41 -7.06
C LYS A 110 5.12 2.29 -6.08
N LEU A 111 3.85 2.21 -5.71
CA LEU A 111 3.30 1.11 -4.96
C LEU A 111 3.55 -0.23 -5.67
N LYS A 112 3.16 -0.36 -6.96
CA LYS A 112 3.40 -1.58 -7.75
C LYS A 112 4.84 -2.06 -7.67
N GLN A 113 5.81 -1.15 -7.75
CA GLN A 113 7.24 -1.49 -7.66
C GLN A 113 7.63 -1.99 -6.26
N LEU A 114 7.17 -1.32 -5.20
CA LEU A 114 7.50 -1.68 -3.82
C LEU A 114 7.12 -3.13 -3.49
N ILE A 115 5.98 -3.56 -4.01
CA ILE A 115 5.43 -4.90 -3.79
C ILE A 115 6.31 -5.96 -4.40
N LEU A 116 6.72 -5.74 -5.65
CA LEU A 116 7.62 -6.64 -6.36
C LEU A 116 8.93 -6.78 -5.57
N ASN A 117 9.46 -5.66 -5.07
CA ASN A 117 10.67 -5.64 -4.26
C ASN A 117 10.50 -6.39 -2.93
N CYS A 118 9.41 -6.15 -2.19
CA CYS A 118 9.17 -6.87 -0.93
C CYS A 118 9.02 -8.38 -1.12
N SER A 119 8.39 -8.81 -2.23
CA SER A 119 8.22 -10.22 -2.58
C SER A 119 9.58 -10.86 -2.85
N GLN A 120 10.42 -10.17 -3.63
CA GLN A 120 11.79 -10.61 -3.93
C GLN A 120 12.68 -10.67 -2.69
N PHE A 121 12.49 -9.77 -1.72
CA PHE A 121 13.25 -9.74 -0.47
C PHE A 121 12.72 -10.71 0.59
N GLY A 122 11.68 -11.50 0.31
CA GLY A 122 11.17 -12.53 1.22
C GLY A 122 10.38 -12.00 2.43
N ILE A 123 9.91 -10.75 2.37
CA ILE A 123 9.00 -10.17 3.38
C ILE A 123 7.68 -10.94 3.35
N LYS A 124 7.14 -11.29 4.52
CA LYS A 124 5.96 -12.17 4.63
C LYS A 124 4.65 -11.41 4.58
N VAL A 125 4.62 -10.17 5.07
CA VAL A 125 3.45 -9.30 5.03
C VAL A 125 3.90 -7.89 4.66
N LEU A 126 3.38 -7.36 3.56
CA LEU A 126 3.52 -5.95 3.21
C LEU A 126 2.14 -5.35 3.26
N THR A 127 1.91 -4.28 4.02
CA THR A 127 0.60 -3.61 4.06
C THR A 127 0.43 -2.61 2.89
N VAL A 128 0.81 -2.93 1.62
CA VAL A 128 0.41 -2.27 0.34
C VAL A 128 0.57 -3.27 -0.91
N GLN A 129 -0.26 -3.20 -2.01
CA GLN A 129 -0.64 -4.13 -3.18
C GLN A 129 0.02 -5.52 -3.52
N ASP A 130 -0.68 -6.42 -4.26
CA ASP A 130 -0.39 -7.74 -4.96
C ASP A 130 0.37 -8.96 -4.37
N LEU A 131 -0.40 -9.98 -3.91
CA LEU A 131 -0.04 -11.20 -3.15
C LEU A 131 -1.35 -11.64 -2.42
N ARG A 132 -1.38 -12.51 -1.37
CA ARG A 132 -2.67 -12.73 -0.64
C ARG A 132 -3.25 -11.36 -0.30
N PHE A 133 -4.50 -11.04 -0.64
CA PHE A 133 -5.01 -9.67 -0.54
C PHE A 133 -6.12 -9.61 0.52
N SER A 134 -6.05 -8.62 1.39
CA SER A 134 -7.08 -8.33 2.40
C SER A 134 -7.17 -6.83 2.60
N VAL A 135 -8.39 -6.33 2.82
CA VAL A 135 -8.66 -4.92 3.10
C VAL A 135 -9.29 -4.79 4.47
N ILE A 136 -8.70 -3.93 5.31
CA ILE A 136 -9.21 -3.57 6.63
C ILE A 136 -9.74 -2.14 6.62
N GLY A 137 -10.73 -1.87 7.48
CA GLY A 137 -11.40 -0.58 7.62
C GLY A 137 -12.74 -0.54 6.89
N ASP A 138 -13.27 0.66 6.68
CA ASP A 138 -14.61 0.88 6.14
C ASP A 138 -14.61 0.97 4.61
N LYS A 139 -15.24 -0.01 3.97
CA LYS A 139 -15.39 -0.10 2.50
C LYS A 139 -16.69 0.53 2.00
N SER A 140 -17.62 0.87 2.89
CA SER A 140 -18.99 1.28 2.54
C SER A 140 -19.05 2.57 1.74
N SER A 141 -18.06 3.46 1.91
CA SER A 141 -17.95 4.71 1.17
C SER A 141 -17.49 4.54 -0.28
N LEU A 142 -17.07 3.34 -0.68
CA LEU A 142 -16.61 3.06 -2.04
C LEU A 142 -17.78 2.73 -2.98
N PRO A 143 -17.68 3.00 -4.29
CA PRO A 143 -18.69 2.54 -5.24
C PRO A 143 -18.90 1.03 -5.19
N GLN A 144 -20.14 0.56 -5.39
CA GLN A 144 -20.47 -0.87 -5.32
C GLN A 144 -19.62 -1.72 -6.26
N SER A 145 -19.29 -1.21 -7.45
CA SER A 145 -18.39 -1.87 -8.40
C SER A 145 -17.02 -2.16 -7.78
N VAL A 146 -16.44 -1.17 -7.09
CA VAL A 146 -15.15 -1.28 -6.41
C VAL A 146 -15.22 -2.26 -5.24
N GLN A 147 -16.29 -2.20 -4.44
CA GLN A 147 -16.51 -3.14 -3.34
C GLN A 147 -16.59 -4.59 -3.83
N SER A 148 -17.32 -4.84 -4.93
CA SER A 148 -17.42 -6.16 -5.55
C SER A 148 -16.07 -6.65 -6.07
N THR A 149 -15.28 -5.78 -6.72
CA THR A 149 -13.93 -6.11 -7.17
C THR A 149 -13.02 -6.46 -5.99
N ILE A 150 -13.01 -5.65 -4.93
CA ILE A 150 -12.24 -5.91 -3.71
C ILE A 150 -12.61 -7.29 -3.15
N SER A 151 -13.91 -7.56 -2.99
CA SER A 151 -14.41 -8.81 -2.45
C SER A 151 -14.01 -10.02 -3.31
N SER A 152 -14.07 -9.87 -4.64
CA SER A 152 -13.65 -10.91 -5.58
C SER A 152 -12.16 -11.24 -5.45
N VAL A 153 -11.31 -10.22 -5.30
CA VAL A 153 -9.85 -10.39 -5.15
C VAL A 153 -9.48 -10.95 -3.77
N GLU A 154 -10.13 -10.50 -2.68
CA GLU A 154 -9.93 -11.09 -1.35
C GLU A 154 -10.25 -12.59 -1.35
N ASN A 155 -11.35 -12.98 -1.99
CA ASN A 155 -11.77 -14.38 -2.06
C ASN A 155 -10.84 -15.23 -2.93
N SER A 156 -10.44 -14.74 -4.12
CA SER A 156 -9.60 -15.50 -5.03
C SER A 156 -8.17 -15.70 -4.51
N THR A 157 -7.71 -14.83 -3.61
CA THR A 157 -6.34 -14.86 -3.07
C THR A 157 -6.25 -15.40 -1.63
N LYS A 158 -7.39 -15.73 -1.00
CA LYS A 158 -7.48 -16.10 0.43
C LYS A 158 -6.58 -17.26 0.85
N THR A 159 -6.39 -18.24 -0.04
CA THR A 159 -5.61 -19.46 0.23
C THR A 159 -4.13 -19.33 -0.12
N ASN A 160 -3.70 -18.18 -0.66
CA ASN A 160 -2.32 -17.97 -1.04
C ASN A 160 -1.44 -17.90 0.22
N THR A 161 -0.34 -18.66 0.23
CA THR A 161 0.61 -18.76 1.35
C THR A 161 1.89 -17.95 1.15
N GLY A 162 1.96 -17.20 0.05
CA GLY A 162 3.05 -16.26 -0.23
C GLY A 162 2.99 -15.05 0.70
N MET A 163 3.47 -13.91 0.21
CA MET A 163 3.33 -12.65 0.96
C MET A 163 1.82 -12.39 1.26
N HIS A 164 1.48 -11.70 2.36
CA HIS A 164 0.12 -11.19 2.65
C HIS A 164 0.03 -9.66 2.62
N PHE A 165 -0.94 -9.14 1.87
CA PHE A 165 -1.10 -7.75 1.51
C PHE A 165 -2.36 -7.26 2.16
N LEU A 166 -2.13 -6.42 3.16
CA LEU A 166 -3.18 -5.81 3.94
C LEU A 166 -3.34 -4.35 3.51
N MET A 167 -4.45 -3.99 2.87
CA MET A 167 -4.76 -2.59 2.55
C MET A 167 -5.61 -1.99 3.67
N ALA A 168 -5.19 -0.88 4.26
CA ALA A 168 -6.02 -0.13 5.20
C ALA A 168 -6.79 0.98 4.46
N LEU A 169 -8.09 0.80 4.24
CA LEU A 169 -8.96 1.78 3.60
C LEU A 169 -9.92 2.39 4.63
N SER A 170 -9.97 3.72 4.68
CA SER A 170 -10.79 4.46 5.67
C SER A 170 -10.59 3.93 7.10
N TYR A 171 -9.38 3.47 7.41
CA TYR A 171 -9.04 2.82 8.67
C TYR A 171 -8.61 3.84 9.73
N GLY A 172 -8.95 3.56 10.99
CA GLY A 172 -8.38 4.25 12.14
C GLY A 172 -8.23 3.31 13.33
N GLY A 173 -7.07 3.32 13.99
CA GLY A 173 -6.76 2.44 15.12
C GLY A 173 -7.69 2.64 16.31
N ARG A 174 -8.10 3.89 16.58
CA ARG A 174 -9.15 4.15 17.58
C ARG A 174 -10.48 3.49 17.23
N TYR A 175 -10.88 3.55 15.96
CA TYR A 175 -12.11 2.91 15.51
C TYR A 175 -12.00 1.39 15.66
N ASP A 176 -10.88 0.80 15.23
CA ASP A 176 -10.61 -0.63 15.35
C ASP A 176 -10.69 -1.13 16.81
N ILE A 177 -10.06 -0.41 17.74
CA ILE A 177 -10.12 -0.69 19.19
C ILE A 177 -11.56 -0.60 19.71
N ILE A 178 -12.32 0.42 19.31
CA ILE A 178 -13.73 0.59 19.72
C ILE A 178 -14.58 -0.57 19.21
N GLU A 179 -14.44 -0.94 17.94
CA GLU A 179 -15.20 -2.06 17.34
C GLU A 179 -14.81 -3.40 17.96
N ALA A 180 -13.53 -3.65 18.22
CA ALA A 180 -13.08 -4.82 18.96
C ALA A 180 -13.71 -4.88 20.36
N THR A 181 -13.73 -3.75 21.07
CA THR A 181 -14.36 -3.66 22.40
C THR A 181 -15.85 -3.97 22.35
N LYS A 182 -16.59 -3.44 21.37
CA LYS A 182 -18.02 -3.75 21.17
C LYS A 182 -18.27 -5.24 20.91
N LYS A 183 -17.43 -5.88 20.08
CA LYS A 183 -17.52 -7.33 19.80
C LYS A 183 -17.29 -8.15 21.07
N ILE A 184 -16.32 -7.77 21.90
CA ILE A 184 -16.07 -8.43 23.19
C ILE A 184 -17.26 -8.25 24.12
N ALA A 185 -17.75 -7.02 24.29
CA ALA A 185 -18.90 -6.73 25.15
C ALA A 185 -20.13 -7.55 24.75
N SER A 186 -20.42 -7.66 23.44
CA SER A 186 -21.49 -8.50 22.92
C SER A 186 -21.27 -9.98 23.24
N LYS A 187 -20.05 -10.51 23.09
CA LYS A 187 -19.73 -11.90 23.48
C LYS A 187 -19.93 -12.16 24.98
N VAL A 188 -19.62 -11.18 25.82
CA VAL A 188 -19.84 -11.26 27.27
C VAL A 188 -21.33 -11.27 27.60
N GLU A 189 -22.11 -10.37 26.99
CA GLU A 189 -23.56 -10.29 27.17
C GLU A 189 -24.27 -11.60 26.79
N HIS A 190 -23.80 -12.28 25.74
CA HIS A 190 -24.37 -13.55 25.28
C HIS A 190 -23.77 -14.79 25.98
N GLY A 191 -22.92 -14.60 27.00
CA GLY A 191 -22.29 -15.71 27.74
C GLY A 191 -21.27 -16.53 26.94
N ILE A 192 -20.82 -16.03 25.79
CA ILE A 192 -19.81 -16.69 24.92
C ILE A 192 -18.39 -16.50 25.49
N LEU A 193 -18.15 -15.40 26.20
CA LEU A 193 -16.87 -15.06 26.82
C LEU A 193 -17.12 -14.53 28.22
N ARG A 194 -16.33 -14.92 29.22
CA ARG A 194 -16.41 -14.31 30.56
C ARG A 194 -15.48 -13.10 30.63
N ALA A 195 -15.84 -12.09 31.42
CA ALA A 195 -15.06 -10.86 31.51
C ALA A 195 -13.63 -11.12 32.00
N GLU A 196 -13.46 -12.06 32.93
CA GLU A 196 -12.17 -12.49 33.47
C GLU A 196 -11.28 -13.21 32.44
N ASP A 197 -11.85 -13.75 31.36
CA ASP A 197 -11.10 -14.43 30.31
C ASP A 197 -10.60 -13.46 29.22
N ILE A 198 -10.94 -12.16 29.31
CA ILE A 198 -10.47 -11.13 28.37
C ILE A 198 -8.98 -10.87 28.61
N ASN A 199 -8.16 -11.18 27.60
CA ASN A 199 -6.72 -10.94 27.57
C ASN A 199 -6.29 -10.40 26.20
N GLU A 200 -4.99 -10.14 26.02
CA GLU A 200 -4.43 -9.61 24.76
C GLU A 200 -4.82 -10.48 23.55
N SER A 201 -4.69 -11.81 23.67
CA SER A 201 -5.08 -12.73 22.58
C SER A 201 -6.56 -12.63 22.26
N ALA A 202 -7.44 -12.59 23.27
CA ALA A 202 -8.88 -12.47 23.05
C ALA A 202 -9.23 -11.15 22.34
N PHE A 203 -8.52 -10.07 22.70
CA PHE A 203 -8.67 -8.74 22.12
C PHE A 203 -8.18 -8.67 20.68
N GLU A 204 -6.98 -9.19 20.40
CA GLU A 204 -6.38 -9.24 19.06
C GLU A 204 -7.25 -10.00 18.06
N GLN A 205 -7.92 -11.07 18.51
CA GLN A 205 -8.87 -11.80 17.67
C GLN A 205 -10.12 -11.01 17.28
N GLN A 206 -10.38 -9.85 17.90
CA GLN A 206 -11.51 -8.98 17.55
C GLN A 206 -11.10 -7.79 16.66
N LEU A 207 -9.80 -7.47 16.59
CA LEU A 207 -9.26 -6.42 15.73
C LEU A 207 -9.35 -6.80 14.26
N LEU A 208 -9.44 -5.80 13.38
CA LEU A 208 -9.53 -6.00 11.94
C LEU A 208 -8.28 -6.67 11.35
N THR A 209 -7.13 -6.59 12.02
CA THR A 209 -5.88 -7.23 11.60
C THR A 209 -5.83 -8.74 11.88
N ASN A 210 -6.86 -9.33 12.51
CA ASN A 210 -6.91 -10.78 12.77
C ASN A 210 -6.94 -11.65 11.49
N VAL A 211 -7.04 -11.02 10.32
CA VAL A 211 -7.00 -11.68 9.02
C VAL A 211 -5.61 -12.20 8.64
N THR A 212 -4.54 -11.79 9.33
CA THR A 212 -3.16 -12.17 9.02
C THR A 212 -2.49 -12.94 10.17
N GLU A 213 -1.57 -13.84 9.84
CA GLU A 213 -0.74 -14.56 10.82
C GLU A 213 0.27 -13.64 11.51
N PHE A 214 0.68 -12.56 10.84
CA PHE A 214 1.57 -11.53 11.38
C PHE A 214 0.79 -10.21 11.47
N PRO A 215 0.01 -9.98 12.55
CA PRO A 215 -0.79 -8.77 12.71
C PRO A 215 0.02 -7.56 13.15
N ASN A 216 1.16 -7.81 13.81
CA ASN A 216 2.01 -6.79 14.41
C ASN A 216 3.20 -6.49 13.50
N PRO A 217 3.32 -5.26 12.96
CA PRO A 217 4.45 -4.90 12.10
C PRO A 217 5.78 -4.94 12.87
N ASP A 218 6.81 -5.49 12.25
CA ASP A 218 8.18 -5.35 12.76
C ASP A 218 8.73 -3.95 12.46
N LEU A 219 8.38 -3.41 11.29
CA LEU A 219 8.83 -2.11 10.80
C LEU A 219 7.66 -1.30 10.24
N LEU A 220 7.50 -0.07 10.71
CA LEU A 220 6.65 0.95 10.11
C LEU A 220 7.51 1.98 9.37
N ILE A 221 7.28 2.09 8.07
CA ILE A 221 7.83 3.14 7.22
C ILE A 221 6.75 4.21 7.04
N ARG A 222 7.11 5.49 7.26
CA ARG A 222 6.24 6.62 6.90
C ARG A 222 7.02 7.66 6.13
N THR A 223 6.63 7.85 4.87
CA THR A 223 7.24 8.83 3.97
C THR A 223 6.90 10.27 4.39
N SER A 224 7.57 11.22 3.75
CA SER A 224 7.36 12.67 3.84
C SER A 224 7.84 13.37 5.13
N GLY A 225 8.61 12.68 5.96
CA GLY A 225 9.27 13.26 7.14
C GLY A 225 8.38 13.53 8.35
N GLU A 226 7.11 13.11 8.31
CA GLU A 226 6.17 13.37 9.40
C GLU A 226 6.38 12.38 10.56
N LEU A 227 6.79 12.89 11.72
CA LEU A 227 7.10 12.09 12.93
C LEU A 227 5.85 11.78 13.77
N ARG A 228 4.89 11.04 13.20
CA ARG A 228 3.69 10.57 13.91
C ARG A 228 3.12 9.32 13.26
N VAL A 229 2.31 8.56 13.98
CA VAL A 229 1.60 7.38 13.43
C VAL A 229 0.23 7.73 12.84
N SER A 230 -0.32 8.90 13.15
CA SER A 230 -1.60 9.39 12.60
C SER A 230 -2.78 8.42 12.74
N ASN A 231 -3.00 7.85 13.93
CA ASN A 231 -4.10 6.92 14.20
C ASN A 231 -4.02 5.63 13.35
N PHE A 232 -2.85 5.27 12.84
CA PHE A 232 -2.62 4.02 12.12
C PHE A 232 -2.17 2.92 13.09
N LEU A 233 -2.77 1.72 12.98
CA LEU A 233 -2.39 0.50 13.70
C LEU A 233 -2.03 0.67 15.19
N LEU A 234 -2.80 1.46 15.94
CA LEU A 234 -2.42 1.91 17.29
C LEU A 234 -2.12 0.78 18.29
N TRP A 235 -2.84 -0.35 18.19
CA TRP A 235 -2.59 -1.52 19.02
C TRP A 235 -1.34 -2.26 18.55
N GLN A 236 -1.29 -2.53 17.25
CA GLN A 236 -0.28 -3.38 16.62
C GLN A 236 1.12 -2.74 16.62
N LEU A 237 1.20 -1.40 16.70
CA LEU A 237 2.46 -0.66 16.70
C LEU A 237 3.19 -0.61 18.04
N ALA A 238 2.69 -1.28 19.09
CA ALA A 238 3.21 -1.18 20.45
C ALA A 238 4.73 -1.48 20.57
N TYR A 239 5.23 -2.40 19.74
CA TYR A 239 6.64 -2.82 19.72
C TYR A 239 7.30 -2.64 18.35
N THR A 240 6.64 -1.93 17.44
CA THR A 240 7.11 -1.75 16.07
C THR A 240 8.26 -0.75 16.01
N GLU A 241 9.26 -1.04 15.18
CA GLU A 241 10.30 -0.08 14.86
C GLU A 241 9.84 0.96 13.84
N PHE A 242 10.24 2.22 14.02
CA PHE A 242 9.86 3.29 13.12
C PHE A 242 11.01 3.74 12.20
N TYR A 243 10.66 4.02 10.94
CA TYR A 243 11.54 4.64 9.94
C TYR A 243 10.79 5.77 9.20
N PHE A 244 11.33 7.00 9.27
CA PHE A 244 10.67 8.22 8.77
C PHE A 244 11.55 8.94 7.73
N PRO A 245 11.56 8.51 6.46
CA PRO A 245 12.29 9.20 5.41
C PRO A 245 11.58 10.53 5.04
N ASN A 246 12.37 11.57 4.77
CA ASN A 246 11.86 12.88 4.32
C ASN A 246 11.27 12.84 2.90
N LYS A 247 11.58 11.79 2.14
CA LYS A 247 11.17 11.60 0.75
C LYS A 247 9.65 11.43 0.64
N LEU A 248 9.04 12.09 -0.35
CA LEU A 248 7.60 11.98 -0.62
C LEU A 248 7.29 10.64 -1.30
N PHE A 249 6.13 10.03 -1.01
CA PHE A 249 5.85 8.68 -1.49
C PHE A 249 5.98 8.47 -3.01
N PRO A 250 5.50 9.37 -3.90
CA PRO A 250 5.64 9.14 -5.33
C PRO A 250 7.10 9.15 -5.83
N ASP A 251 8.04 9.67 -5.03
CA ASP A 251 9.47 9.66 -5.29
C ASP A 251 10.21 8.52 -4.54
N PHE A 252 9.52 7.66 -3.79
CA PHE A 252 10.10 6.57 -3.00
C PHE A 252 10.55 5.39 -3.86
N GLU A 253 11.84 5.04 -3.83
CA GLU A 253 12.47 4.06 -4.71
C GLU A 253 12.94 2.81 -3.97
N GLU A 254 13.39 1.80 -4.71
CA GLU A 254 13.95 0.56 -4.16
C GLU A 254 15.11 0.82 -3.19
N ALA A 255 16.00 1.75 -3.53
CA ALA A 255 17.12 2.11 -2.68
C ALA A 255 16.67 2.61 -1.30
N ASP A 256 15.54 3.31 -1.22
CA ASP A 256 14.99 3.81 0.05
C ASP A 256 14.41 2.67 0.90
N LEU A 257 13.79 1.67 0.25
CA LEU A 257 13.36 0.45 0.94
C LEU A 257 14.57 -0.30 1.49
N ILE A 258 15.63 -0.47 0.68
CA ILE A 258 16.87 -1.14 1.12
C ILE A 258 17.48 -0.39 2.31
N GLU A 259 17.51 0.94 2.29
CA GLU A 259 17.98 1.76 3.41
C GLU A 259 17.14 1.56 4.67
N ALA A 260 15.81 1.54 4.55
CA ALA A 260 14.90 1.28 5.65
C ALA A 260 15.15 -0.10 6.29
N LEU A 261 15.31 -1.13 5.45
CA LEU A 261 15.61 -2.49 5.88
C LEU A 261 16.98 -2.60 6.54
N ASN A 262 18.01 -1.95 5.99
CA ASN A 262 19.34 -1.91 6.60
C ASN A 262 19.35 -1.18 7.94
N THR A 263 18.57 -0.10 8.07
CA THR A 263 18.39 0.60 9.34
C THR A 263 17.76 -0.30 10.39
N PHE A 264 16.72 -1.05 10.03
CA PHE A 264 16.09 -2.03 10.90
C PHE A 264 17.08 -3.14 11.34
N ARG A 265 17.92 -3.62 10.41
CA ARG A 265 18.97 -4.63 10.72
C ARG A 265 20.04 -4.11 11.68
N GLY A 266 20.43 -2.86 11.53
CA GLY A 266 21.55 -2.26 12.27
C GLY A 266 21.25 -1.95 13.74
N ARG A 267 19.98 -2.02 14.17
CA ARG A 267 19.62 -1.75 15.57
C ARG A 267 19.95 -2.97 16.44
N GLN A 268 20.78 -2.74 17.47
CA GLN A 268 21.01 -3.75 18.50
C GLN A 268 19.70 -4.03 19.21
N ARG A 269 19.20 -5.26 19.07
CA ARG A 269 18.03 -5.74 19.79
C ARG A 269 18.42 -5.99 21.23
N ASN A 270 18.17 -5.03 22.10
CA ASN A 270 18.14 -5.28 23.53
C ASN A 270 16.91 -6.16 23.78
N PHE A 271 17.09 -7.48 23.75
CA PHE A 271 16.11 -8.39 24.33
C PHE A 271 15.93 -7.92 25.77
N GLY A 272 14.76 -7.38 26.09
CA GLY A 272 14.36 -6.99 27.44
C GLY A 272 14.16 -8.22 28.32
N GLY A 273 15.17 -9.10 28.34
CA GLY A 273 15.23 -10.26 29.19
C GLY A 273 15.11 -9.79 30.62
N ARG A 274 13.94 -10.04 31.20
CA ARG A 274 13.91 -10.45 32.60
C ARG A 274 14.69 -11.76 32.64
N ASN A 275 15.99 -11.67 32.88
CA ASN A 275 16.75 -12.79 33.41
C ASN A 275 15.99 -13.23 34.66
N LYS A 276 15.37 -14.41 34.57
CA LYS A 276 14.89 -15.13 35.74
C LYS A 276 16.08 -15.59 36.56
#